data_AF-R0CIV3-F1
#
_entry.id   AF-R0CIV3-F1
#
_cell.length_a   1.000
_cell.length_b   1.000
_cell.length_c   1.000
_cell.angle_alpha   90.00
_cell.angle_beta   90.00
_cell.angle_gamma   90.00
#
_symmetry.space_group_name_H-M   'P 1'
#
loop_
_entity.id
_entity.type
_entity.pdbx_description
1 polymer ?
#
loop_
_entity_poly.entity_id
_entity_poly.type
_entity_poly.pdbx_seq_one_letter_code
_entity_poly.pdbx_strand_id
1 'polypeptide(L)'
;MKLRIRNVAKIEEADLELNGITIIAGNNNTGKSTIGKIVFSLFNSLVNLEEKIVKQKRDLIYQVLKRKMEDISMQSDGYFGSASRFHNRMIRYAEELAILDSEEEQQQILKEFAGMLKDKKTNEDETLEDINGEIDRIRHLPIERLTKSVVSAYFNRIFYSEINNIYQPSASAAIDAVIGNKTISIIFSNNNCTELRQQVNILNEAVYLDNPFVLDSLNTILIRTDETERNTIKKLQRKSDVVEDIVQLELIEDKVQEVLQKINQISSGTLLMDESHSYYYKEREIGERLNINNLSTGLKSFVIIKTLLENGSLKQKDVLILDEPEIHLHPDWQLRYAEIIVLLQKVFELTIILTTHSPHFVEALQYYAEKYERDDKCTYYLSEISESGCRFKNVTEDPTEMLSQLVDASIALDKLKFQMEDTKDE
;
A
#
# COMPACT_ATOMS: atom_id res chain seq x y z
N MET A 1 5.81 -15.17 -8.16
CA MET A 1 6.42 -15.18 -6.81
C MET A 1 5.77 -16.27 -5.99
N LYS A 2 6.49 -16.97 -5.12
CA LYS A 2 5.89 -17.86 -4.10
C LYS A 2 5.94 -17.18 -2.74
N LEU A 3 4.84 -17.20 -1.99
CA LEU A 3 4.71 -16.54 -0.70
C LEU A 3 4.25 -17.56 0.34
N ARG A 4 5.03 -17.69 1.41
CA ARG A 4 4.73 -18.52 2.56
C ARG A 4 4.54 -17.64 3.78
N ILE A 5 3.45 -17.88 4.49
CA ILE A 5 3.06 -17.12 5.67
C ILE A 5 2.81 -18.12 6.78
N ARG A 6 3.35 -17.86 7.96
CA ARG A 6 3.12 -18.66 9.16
C ARG A 6 2.88 -17.78 10.36
N ASN A 7 1.81 -18.05 11.09
CA ASN A 7 1.47 -17.38 12.35
C ASN A 7 1.43 -15.84 12.26
N VAL A 8 0.87 -15.27 11.18
CA VAL A 8 0.71 -13.81 11.02
C VAL A 8 -0.76 -13.42 11.22
N ALA A 9 -1.04 -12.56 12.20
CA ALA A 9 -2.39 -12.07 12.53
C ALA A 9 -3.42 -13.20 12.74
N LYS A 10 -4.35 -13.40 11.80
CA LYS A 10 -5.33 -14.52 11.84
C LYS A 10 -4.85 -15.75 11.06
N ILE A 11 -3.77 -15.64 10.30
CA ILE A 11 -3.30 -16.70 9.41
C ILE A 11 -2.44 -17.66 10.22
N GLU A 12 -2.80 -18.93 10.16
CA GLU A 12 -1.98 -20.02 10.71
C GLU A 12 -0.89 -20.40 9.71
N GLU A 13 -1.29 -20.77 8.49
CA GLU A 13 -0.38 -21.12 7.41
C GLU A 13 -1.00 -20.79 6.04
N ALA A 14 -0.20 -20.23 5.14
CA ALA A 14 -0.55 -20.06 3.74
C ALA A 14 0.68 -20.29 2.85
N ASP A 15 0.52 -21.06 1.77
CA ASP A 15 1.52 -21.20 0.68
C ASP A 15 0.84 -20.82 -0.64
N LEU A 16 1.20 -19.63 -1.15
CA LEU A 16 0.52 -18.97 -2.27
C LEU A 16 1.48 -18.76 -3.44
N GLU A 17 0.99 -19.01 -4.66
CA GLU A 17 1.65 -18.64 -5.89
C GLU A 17 1.01 -17.36 -6.45
N LEU A 18 1.77 -16.27 -6.35
CA LEU A 18 1.43 -14.93 -6.81
C LEU A 18 2.11 -14.70 -8.17
N ASN A 19 1.49 -15.19 -9.25
CA ASN A 19 2.06 -15.24 -10.60
C ASN A 19 1.02 -14.88 -11.68
N GLY A 20 0.58 -13.62 -11.67
CA GLY A 20 -0.53 -13.16 -12.49
C GLY A 20 -1.69 -12.74 -11.60
N ILE A 21 -2.86 -13.36 -11.77
CA ILE A 21 -4.07 -13.10 -11.00
C ILE A 21 -4.26 -14.22 -9.98
N THR A 22 -4.17 -13.89 -8.70
CA THR A 22 -4.44 -14.81 -7.60
C THR A 22 -5.78 -14.47 -6.96
N ILE A 23 -6.75 -15.34 -7.18
CA ILE A 23 -8.12 -15.21 -6.68
C ILE A 23 -8.23 -15.98 -5.36
N ILE A 24 -8.66 -15.30 -4.31
CA ILE A 24 -8.88 -15.87 -2.98
C ILE A 24 -10.35 -15.71 -2.62
N ALA A 25 -11.02 -16.81 -2.38
CA ALA A 25 -12.44 -16.81 -2.04
C ALA A 25 -12.76 -17.75 -0.88
N GLY A 26 -13.95 -17.59 -0.31
CA GLY A 26 -14.44 -18.39 0.82
C GLY A 26 -15.20 -17.54 1.82
N ASN A 27 -15.69 -18.16 2.89
CA ASN A 27 -16.61 -17.54 3.85
C ASN A 27 -16.09 -16.26 4.52
N ASN A 28 -16.99 -15.47 5.11
CA ASN A 28 -16.60 -14.25 5.83
C ASN A 28 -15.65 -14.62 6.98
N ASN A 29 -14.72 -13.69 7.31
CA ASN A 29 -13.79 -13.84 8.43
C ASN A 29 -12.75 -14.98 8.31
N THR A 30 -12.50 -15.49 7.09
CA THR A 30 -11.46 -16.51 6.79
C THR A 30 -10.07 -15.92 6.47
N GLY A 31 -9.83 -14.64 6.76
CA GLY A 31 -8.50 -14.02 6.61
C GLY A 31 -8.09 -13.61 5.18
N LYS A 32 -9.02 -13.54 4.23
CA LYS A 32 -8.74 -13.15 2.83
C LYS A 32 -8.07 -11.77 2.72
N SER A 33 -8.66 -10.73 3.28
CA SER A 33 -8.10 -9.36 3.30
C SER A 33 -6.75 -9.30 4.02
N THR A 34 -6.51 -10.21 4.99
CA THR A 34 -5.23 -10.30 5.70
C THR A 34 -4.09 -10.66 4.75
N ILE A 35 -4.31 -11.53 3.76
CA ILE A 35 -3.30 -11.85 2.73
C ILE A 35 -2.94 -10.59 1.94
N GLY A 36 -3.95 -9.84 1.49
CA GLY A 36 -3.74 -8.59 0.79
C GLY A 36 -2.89 -7.59 1.60
N LYS A 37 -3.22 -7.42 2.88
CA LYS A 37 -2.46 -6.55 3.82
C LYS A 37 -1.02 -7.02 4.04
N ILE A 38 -0.78 -8.34 4.09
CA ILE A 38 0.56 -8.91 4.20
C ILE A 38 1.38 -8.59 2.95
N VAL A 39 0.83 -8.83 1.76
CA VAL A 39 1.52 -8.53 0.50
C VAL A 39 1.79 -7.03 0.37
N PHE A 40 0.79 -6.20 0.65
CA PHE A 40 0.94 -4.75 0.66
C PHE A 40 2.07 -4.30 1.61
N SER A 41 2.08 -4.83 2.83
CA SER A 41 3.11 -4.51 3.84
C SER A 41 4.50 -5.00 3.42
N LEU A 42 4.60 -6.19 2.83
CA LEU A 42 5.85 -6.75 2.35
C LEU A 42 6.49 -5.85 1.29
N PHE A 43 5.76 -5.52 0.22
CA PHE A 43 6.29 -4.70 -0.87
C PHE A 43 6.55 -3.26 -0.41
N ASN A 44 5.58 -2.62 0.24
CA ASN A 44 5.69 -1.21 0.58
C ASN A 44 6.56 -0.93 1.80
N SER A 45 6.90 -1.91 2.65
CA SER A 45 7.94 -1.73 3.67
C SER A 45 9.35 -1.83 3.08
N LEU A 46 9.55 -2.70 2.07
CA LEU A 46 10.87 -3.01 1.49
C LEU A 46 11.22 -2.19 0.25
N VAL A 47 10.26 -1.58 -0.43
CA VAL A 47 10.54 -0.70 -1.57
C VAL A 47 11.39 0.48 -1.14
N ASN A 48 12.47 0.77 -1.89
CA ASN A 48 13.43 1.84 -1.61
C ASN A 48 13.87 1.90 -0.12
N LEU A 49 14.16 0.74 0.47
CA LEU A 49 14.47 0.62 1.89
C LEU A 49 15.67 1.49 2.31
N GLU A 50 16.69 1.59 1.46
CA GLU A 50 17.85 2.45 1.70
C GLU A 50 17.47 3.93 1.84
N GLU A 51 16.65 4.45 0.93
CA GLU A 51 16.13 5.82 0.99
C GLU A 51 15.31 6.06 2.27
N LYS A 52 14.51 5.07 2.70
CA LYS A 52 13.75 5.14 3.96
C LYS A 52 14.64 5.20 5.19
N ILE A 53 15.78 4.50 5.17
CA ILE A 53 16.76 4.54 6.26
C ILE A 53 17.42 5.92 6.34
N VAL A 54 17.85 6.46 5.19
CA VAL A 54 18.41 7.81 5.11
C VAL A 54 17.40 8.83 5.64
N LYS A 55 16.14 8.71 5.21
CA LYS A 55 15.05 9.55 5.72
C LYS A 55 14.87 9.43 7.24
N GLN A 56 14.94 8.23 7.82
CA GLN A 56 14.87 8.07 9.28
C GLN A 56 16.05 8.72 10.00
N LYS A 57 17.28 8.57 9.49
CA LYS A 57 18.45 9.24 10.05
C LYS A 57 18.27 10.76 10.02
N ARG A 58 17.85 11.30 8.88
CA ARG A 58 17.51 12.71 8.71
C ARG A 58 16.46 13.16 9.74
N ASP A 59 15.36 12.43 9.88
CA ASP A 59 14.28 12.83 10.80
C ASP A 59 14.76 12.83 12.27
N LEU A 60 15.64 11.90 12.66
CA LEU A 60 16.29 11.89 13.98
C LEU A 60 17.24 13.08 14.18
N ILE A 61 18.10 13.36 13.19
CA ILE A 61 19.02 14.51 13.24
C ILE A 61 18.24 15.81 13.33
N TYR A 62 17.17 15.96 12.54
CA TYR A 62 16.28 17.11 12.61
C TYR A 62 15.70 17.29 14.02
N GLN A 63 15.31 16.21 14.70
CA GLN A 63 14.81 16.29 16.08
C GLN A 63 15.90 16.75 17.07
N VAL A 64 17.15 16.31 16.90
CA VAL A 64 18.29 16.79 17.71
C VAL A 64 18.47 18.30 17.50
N LEU A 65 18.56 18.75 16.26
CA LEU A 65 18.73 20.17 15.92
C LEU A 65 17.56 21.02 16.45
N LYS A 66 16.32 20.55 16.25
CA LYS A 66 15.11 21.23 16.70
C LYS A 66 15.09 21.37 18.22
N ARG A 67 15.36 20.29 18.97
CA ARG A 67 15.38 20.32 20.45
C ARG A 67 16.38 21.34 20.96
N LYS A 68 17.59 21.36 20.39
CA LYS A 68 18.64 22.30 20.79
C LYS A 68 18.28 23.76 20.50
N MET A 69 17.62 23.99 19.37
CA MET A 69 17.10 25.31 19.05
C MET A 69 16.01 25.76 20.05
N GLU A 70 15.12 24.85 20.45
CA GLU A 70 14.08 25.11 21.45
C GLU A 70 14.70 25.42 22.83
N ASP A 71 15.66 24.62 23.28
CA ASP A 71 16.38 24.83 24.56
C ASP A 71 16.99 26.23 24.65
N ILE A 72 17.64 26.69 23.58
CA ILE A 72 18.27 28.02 23.51
C ILE A 72 17.21 29.13 23.51
N SER A 73 16.12 28.95 22.77
CA SER A 73 15.03 29.94 22.72
C SER A 73 14.33 30.14 24.06
N MET A 74 14.29 29.11 24.92
CA MET A 74 13.72 29.20 26.27
C MET A 74 14.65 29.94 27.25
N GLN A 75 15.95 30.03 26.96
CA GLN A 75 16.94 30.68 27.82
C GLN A 75 17.15 32.17 27.49
N SER A 76 16.70 32.64 26.33
CA SER A 76 16.80 34.05 25.92
C SER A 76 15.49 34.82 26.22
N ASP A 77 15.57 35.95 26.93
CA ASP A 77 14.43 36.88 27.18
C ASP A 77 13.84 37.50 25.89
N GLY A 78 14.49 37.27 24.74
CA GLY A 78 14.03 37.71 23.42
C GLY A 78 13.18 36.64 22.74
N TYR A 79 12.01 37.05 22.26
CA TYR A 79 11.13 36.26 21.39
C TYR A 79 11.90 35.78 20.15
N PHE A 80 12.57 34.63 20.22
CA PHE A 80 13.11 33.95 19.04
C PHE A 80 11.88 33.53 18.23
N GLY A 81 11.49 34.35 17.25
CA GLY A 81 10.34 34.08 16.41
C GLY A 81 10.43 32.65 15.89
N SER A 82 9.46 31.84 16.31
CA SER A 82 9.19 30.41 16.11
C SER A 82 10.24 29.63 15.31
N ALA A 83 10.63 28.44 15.82
CA ALA A 83 11.38 27.41 15.09
C ALA A 83 10.94 27.22 13.61
N SER A 84 9.69 27.57 13.28
CA SER A 84 9.19 27.70 11.91
C SER A 84 10.08 28.51 10.96
N ARG A 85 10.74 29.60 11.41
CA ARG A 85 11.60 30.44 10.54
C ARG A 85 12.85 29.72 10.05
N PHE A 86 13.32 28.72 10.78
CA PHE A 86 14.54 27.99 10.49
C PHE A 86 14.29 26.55 10.05
N HIS A 87 13.02 26.13 10.02
CA HIS A 87 12.59 24.78 9.67
C HIS A 87 13.25 24.26 8.38
N ASN A 88 13.14 25.01 7.27
CA ASN A 88 13.70 24.58 5.99
C ASN A 88 15.24 24.43 6.02
N ARG A 89 15.94 25.29 6.77
CA ARG A 89 17.39 25.19 6.94
C ARG A 89 17.77 23.99 7.80
N MET A 90 17.04 23.73 8.88
CA MET A 90 17.25 22.55 9.71
C MET A 90 16.98 21.25 8.95
N ILE A 91 15.95 21.22 8.10
CA ILE A 91 15.71 20.08 7.20
C ILE A 91 16.92 19.88 6.29
N ARG A 92 17.40 20.94 5.63
CA ARG A 92 18.57 20.86 4.75
C ARG A 92 19.80 20.33 5.49
N TYR A 93 20.09 20.86 6.68
CA TYR A 93 21.22 20.38 7.48
C TYR A 93 21.06 18.92 7.90
N ALA A 94 19.87 18.52 8.31
CA ALA A 94 19.60 17.12 8.63
C ALA A 94 19.74 16.20 7.41
N GLU A 95 19.40 16.66 6.21
CA GLU A 95 19.58 15.92 4.95
C GLU A 95 21.04 15.70 4.63
N GLU A 96 21.84 16.77 4.68
CA GLU A 96 23.29 16.70 4.48
C GLU A 96 23.93 15.78 5.54
N LEU A 97 23.69 16.03 6.82
CA LEU A 97 24.25 15.24 7.93
C LEU A 97 23.85 13.74 7.92
N ALA A 98 22.71 13.38 7.31
CA ALA A 98 22.26 12.00 7.24
C ALA A 98 23.04 11.14 6.24
N ILE A 99 23.65 11.76 5.22
CA ILE A 99 24.35 11.09 4.12
C ILE A 99 25.87 11.35 4.09
N LEU A 100 26.35 12.28 4.92
CA LEU A 100 27.76 12.64 4.97
C LEU A 100 28.64 11.52 5.51
N ASP A 101 29.86 11.46 4.99
CA ASP A 101 30.97 10.61 5.47
C ASP A 101 32.14 11.43 6.06
N SER A 102 32.22 12.74 5.78
CA SER A 102 33.32 13.62 6.21
C SER A 102 33.07 14.27 7.57
N GLU A 103 33.98 14.07 8.53
CA GLU A 103 33.97 14.78 9.82
C GLU A 103 34.16 16.29 9.66
N GLU A 104 34.98 16.72 8.68
CA GLU A 104 35.22 18.15 8.42
C GLU A 104 33.95 18.86 7.93
N GLU A 105 33.21 18.23 7.01
CA GLU A 105 31.95 18.77 6.49
C GLU A 105 30.86 18.80 7.56
N GLN A 106 30.79 17.76 8.41
CA GLN A 106 29.91 17.74 9.57
C GLN A 106 30.21 18.92 10.51
N GLN A 107 31.48 19.14 10.87
CA GLN A 107 31.86 20.26 11.72
C GLN A 107 31.50 21.61 11.08
N GLN A 108 31.64 21.73 9.76
CA GLN A 108 31.27 22.95 9.04
C GLN A 108 29.76 23.22 9.13
N ILE A 109 28.92 22.20 8.89
CA ILE A 109 27.46 22.33 9.01
C ILE A 109 27.04 22.67 10.44
N LEU A 110 27.66 22.04 11.44
CA LEU A 110 27.36 22.31 12.85
C LEU A 110 27.77 23.72 13.25
N LYS A 111 28.90 24.25 12.74
CA LYS A 111 29.28 25.65 12.92
C LYS A 111 28.28 26.61 12.27
N GLU A 112 27.78 26.29 11.08
CA GLU A 112 26.73 27.10 10.46
C GLU A 112 25.43 27.10 11.28
N PHE A 113 25.02 25.92 11.77
CA PHE A 113 23.87 25.77 12.64
C PHE A 113 24.03 26.58 13.94
N ALA A 114 25.18 26.46 14.62
CA ALA A 114 25.50 27.28 15.80
C ALA A 114 25.52 28.78 15.49
N GLY A 115 26.02 29.17 14.32
CA GLY A 115 25.97 30.55 13.85
C GLY A 115 24.55 31.12 13.73
N MET A 116 23.53 30.27 13.53
CA MET A 116 22.12 30.69 13.55
C MET A 116 21.58 30.92 14.96
N LEU A 117 22.19 30.31 15.97
CA LEU A 117 21.75 30.34 17.36
C LEU A 117 22.23 31.58 18.14
N LYS A 118 22.95 32.52 17.49
CA LYS A 118 23.63 33.66 18.13
C LYS A 118 22.72 34.51 19.03
N ASP A 119 22.76 34.18 20.32
CA ASP A 119 22.75 35.14 21.42
C ASP A 119 24.01 34.92 22.28
N LYS A 120 24.63 36.00 22.75
CA LYS A 120 26.02 36.07 23.26
C LYS A 120 26.27 35.38 24.62
N LYS A 121 25.42 34.45 25.06
CA LYS A 121 25.42 33.91 26.43
C LYS A 121 25.60 32.41 26.55
N THR A 122 25.57 31.65 25.46
CA THR A 122 25.78 30.20 25.47
C THR A 122 27.24 29.85 25.21
N ASN A 123 27.75 28.83 25.90
CA ASN A 123 29.08 28.27 25.69
C ASN A 123 29.05 27.51 24.34
N GLU A 124 29.43 28.18 23.25
CA GLU A 124 29.29 27.68 21.87
C GLU A 124 29.94 26.29 21.70
N ASP A 125 31.09 26.06 22.34
CA ASP A 125 31.87 24.82 22.22
C ASP A 125 31.19 23.61 22.89
N GLU A 126 30.64 23.77 24.10
CA GLU A 126 29.95 22.69 24.83
C GLU A 126 28.65 22.26 24.13
N THR A 127 27.97 23.23 23.52
CA THR A 127 26.72 22.98 22.78
C THR A 127 26.99 22.20 21.48
N LEU A 128 28.11 22.49 20.81
CA LEU A 128 28.55 21.81 19.60
C LEU A 128 29.04 20.39 19.88
N GLU A 129 29.79 20.16 20.96
CA GLU A 129 30.25 18.82 21.34
C GLU A 129 29.10 17.85 21.61
N ASP A 130 28.06 18.30 22.32
CA ASP A 130 26.90 17.47 22.63
C ASP A 130 26.09 17.12 21.36
N ILE A 131 25.84 18.11 20.48
CA ILE A 131 25.16 17.90 19.20
C ILE A 131 25.95 16.93 18.31
N ASN A 132 27.26 17.12 18.23
CA ASN A 132 28.14 16.27 17.44
C ASN A 132 28.09 14.81 17.92
N GLY A 133 28.17 14.60 19.24
CA GLY A 133 28.08 13.27 19.83
C GLY A 133 26.74 12.57 19.57
N GLU A 134 25.61 13.29 19.58
CA GLU A 134 24.31 12.73 19.23
C GLU A 134 24.19 12.38 17.74
N ILE A 135 24.67 13.24 16.85
CA ILE A 135 24.65 13.00 15.40
C ILE A 135 25.54 11.81 15.05
N ASP A 136 26.73 11.71 15.64
CA ASP A 136 27.63 10.58 15.42
C ASP A 136 26.98 9.27 15.85
N ARG A 137 26.27 9.25 16.99
CA ARG A 137 25.50 8.06 17.41
C ARG A 137 24.44 7.68 16.38
N ILE A 138 23.72 8.65 15.80
CA ILE A 138 22.68 8.41 14.78
C ILE A 138 23.30 7.88 13.49
N ARG A 139 24.40 8.48 13.02
CA ARG A 139 25.10 8.08 11.78
C ARG A 139 25.62 6.64 11.87
N HIS A 140 26.16 6.25 13.02
CA HIS A 140 26.72 4.92 13.28
C HIS A 140 25.68 3.87 13.72
N LEU A 141 24.38 4.19 13.73
CA LEU A 141 23.36 3.19 13.99
C LEU A 141 23.47 2.05 12.97
N PRO A 142 23.50 0.78 13.43
CA PRO A 142 23.58 -0.37 12.53
C PRO A 142 22.42 -0.36 11.52
N ILE A 143 22.75 -0.44 10.24
CA ILE A 143 21.76 -0.46 9.14
C ILE A 143 20.74 -1.58 9.36
N GLU A 144 21.20 -2.76 9.79
CA GLU A 144 20.33 -3.90 10.09
C GLU A 144 19.30 -3.60 11.20
N ARG A 145 19.67 -2.79 12.20
CA ARG A 145 18.74 -2.38 13.25
C ARG A 145 17.69 -1.43 12.69
N LEU A 146 18.11 -0.47 11.86
CA LEU A 146 17.22 0.49 11.23
C LEU A 146 16.25 -0.18 10.25
N THR A 147 16.71 -1.11 9.41
CA THR A 147 15.85 -1.85 8.48
C THR A 147 14.74 -2.60 9.23
N LYS A 148 15.09 -3.34 10.30
CA LYS A 148 14.12 -4.04 11.15
C LYS A 148 13.14 -3.07 11.81
N SER A 149 13.59 -1.90 12.27
CA SER A 149 12.70 -0.88 12.83
C SER A 149 11.77 -0.26 11.79
N VAL A 150 12.24 0.01 10.56
CA VAL A 150 11.39 0.46 9.43
C VAL A 150 10.30 -0.56 9.14
N VAL A 151 10.68 -1.83 8.96
CA VAL A 151 9.73 -2.92 8.65
C VAL A 151 8.74 -3.10 9.80
N SER A 152 9.21 -3.14 11.05
CA SER A 152 8.34 -3.23 12.24
C SER A 152 7.34 -2.07 12.28
N ALA A 153 7.81 -0.83 12.10
CA ALA A 153 6.94 0.34 12.14
C ALA A 153 5.89 0.31 11.03
N TYR A 154 6.25 -0.16 9.83
CA TYR A 154 5.30 -0.26 8.71
C TYR A 154 4.23 -1.32 8.97
N PHE A 155 4.62 -2.55 9.33
CA PHE A 155 3.67 -3.62 9.64
C PHE A 155 2.78 -3.26 10.83
N ASN A 156 3.32 -2.66 11.90
CA ASN A 156 2.51 -2.26 13.06
C ASN A 156 1.44 -1.21 12.72
N ARG A 157 1.68 -0.34 11.73
CA ARG A 157 0.65 0.61 11.25
C ARG A 157 -0.50 -0.08 10.51
N ILE A 158 -0.20 -1.13 9.74
CA ILE A 158 -1.19 -1.88 8.96
C ILE A 158 -1.97 -2.87 9.84
N PHE A 159 -1.28 -3.51 10.77
CA PHE A 159 -1.82 -4.55 11.64
C PHE A 159 -2.16 -4.07 13.04
N TYR A 160 -2.11 -2.77 13.33
CA TYR A 160 -2.42 -2.20 14.64
C TYR A 160 -1.70 -2.87 15.82
N SER A 161 -0.44 -3.26 15.59
CA SER A 161 0.36 -4.05 16.55
C SER A 161 -0.17 -5.45 16.84
N GLU A 162 -0.84 -6.08 15.87
CA GLU A 162 -1.30 -7.48 15.92
C GLU A 162 -0.69 -8.28 14.76
N ILE A 163 0.64 -8.21 14.61
CA ILE A 163 1.38 -8.93 13.56
C ILE A 163 1.50 -10.42 13.91
N ASN A 164 1.87 -10.75 15.15
CA ASN A 164 1.94 -12.14 15.59
C ASN A 164 0.53 -12.74 15.72
N ASN A 165 0.43 -14.05 15.52
CA ASN A 165 -0.86 -14.74 15.51
C ASN A 165 -1.61 -14.56 16.84
N ILE A 166 -2.89 -14.18 16.77
CA ILE A 166 -3.71 -13.88 17.95
C ILE A 166 -4.04 -15.12 18.79
N TYR A 167 -4.06 -16.30 18.17
CA TYR A 167 -4.26 -17.60 18.83
C TYR A 167 -2.96 -18.15 19.42
N GLN A 168 -1.81 -17.69 18.93
CA GLN A 168 -0.48 -18.08 19.42
C GLN A 168 0.47 -16.87 19.58
N PRO A 169 0.20 -15.92 20.50
CA PRO A 169 0.95 -14.66 20.57
C PRO A 169 2.45 -14.82 20.89
N SER A 170 2.82 -15.91 21.57
CA SER A 170 4.20 -16.23 21.92
C SER A 170 4.97 -16.90 20.77
N ALA A 171 4.28 -17.40 19.74
CA ALA A 171 4.93 -17.99 18.58
C ALA A 171 5.48 -16.89 17.66
N SER A 172 6.62 -17.17 17.03
CA SER A 172 7.15 -16.26 16.01
C SER A 172 6.30 -16.34 14.75
N ALA A 173 6.08 -15.19 14.13
CA ALA A 173 5.43 -15.07 12.84
C ALA A 173 6.49 -15.00 11.75
N ALA A 174 6.24 -15.60 10.58
CA ALA A 174 7.18 -15.63 9.47
C ALA A 174 6.49 -15.32 8.15
N ILE A 175 7.17 -14.52 7.32
CA ILE A 175 6.79 -14.23 5.95
C ILE A 175 8.02 -14.51 5.08
N ASP A 176 7.91 -15.52 4.22
CA ASP A 176 8.95 -15.91 3.27
C ASP A 176 8.43 -15.73 1.84
N ALA A 177 9.17 -14.98 1.02
CA ALA A 177 8.86 -14.79 -0.39
C ALA A 177 10.01 -15.23 -1.29
N VAL A 178 9.69 -15.92 -2.38
CA VAL A 178 10.64 -16.34 -3.40
C VAL A 178 10.31 -15.66 -4.73
N ILE A 179 11.23 -14.82 -5.20
CA ILE A 179 11.13 -14.07 -6.45
C ILE A 179 12.30 -14.49 -7.35
N GLY A 180 12.00 -15.22 -8.43
CA GLY A 180 13.02 -15.89 -9.23
C GLY A 180 13.80 -16.90 -8.39
N ASN A 181 15.11 -16.70 -8.24
CA ASN A 181 16.00 -17.51 -7.41
C ASN A 181 16.40 -16.83 -6.09
N LYS A 182 15.82 -15.68 -5.77
CA LYS A 182 16.15 -14.87 -4.59
C LYS A 182 15.05 -14.95 -3.55
N THR A 183 15.46 -14.92 -2.28
CA THR A 183 14.53 -15.01 -1.14
C THR A 183 14.44 -13.72 -0.34
N ILE A 184 13.25 -13.44 0.17
CA ILE A 184 13.00 -12.49 1.24
C ILE A 184 12.44 -13.29 2.41
N SER A 185 12.96 -13.09 3.62
CA SER A 185 12.46 -13.71 4.84
C SER A 185 12.38 -12.67 5.94
N ILE A 186 11.20 -12.57 6.57
CA ILE A 186 10.93 -11.66 7.67
C ILE A 186 10.36 -12.47 8.84
N ILE A 187 10.98 -12.35 10.01
CA ILE A 187 10.52 -12.99 11.24
C ILE A 187 10.09 -11.91 12.22
N PHE A 188 8.93 -12.10 12.85
CA PHE A 188 8.41 -11.23 13.89
C PHE A 188 8.22 -11.97 15.21
N SER A 189 8.58 -11.32 16.31
CA SER A 189 8.29 -11.76 17.67
C SER A 189 7.82 -10.56 18.48
N ASN A 190 6.73 -10.72 19.25
CA ASN A 190 6.11 -9.62 20.00
C ASN A 190 5.87 -8.37 19.12
N ASN A 191 5.36 -8.58 17.90
CA ASN A 191 5.06 -7.55 16.90
C ASN A 191 6.27 -6.71 16.45
N ASN A 192 7.48 -7.23 16.62
CA ASN A 192 8.70 -6.59 16.17
C ASN A 192 9.46 -7.52 15.23
N CYS A 193 9.98 -6.97 14.13
CA CYS A 193 10.84 -7.69 13.20
C CYS A 193 12.17 -8.01 13.90
N THR A 194 12.43 -9.29 14.13
CA THR A 194 13.64 -9.81 14.79
C THR A 194 14.69 -10.24 13.77
N GLU A 195 14.26 -10.76 12.62
CA GLU A 195 15.11 -11.12 11.49
C GLU A 195 14.56 -10.59 10.17
N LEU A 196 15.46 -10.10 9.32
CA LEU A 196 15.17 -9.69 7.95
C LEU A 196 16.33 -10.16 7.07
N ARG A 197 16.03 -11.00 6.08
CA ARG A 197 16.97 -11.38 5.02
C ARG A 197 16.36 -11.00 3.69
N GLN A 198 17.02 -10.11 2.95
CA GLN A 198 16.55 -9.63 1.66
C GLN A 198 17.65 -9.85 0.61
N GLN A 199 17.47 -10.83 -0.27
CA GLN A 199 18.42 -11.10 -1.37
C GLN A 199 18.09 -10.36 -2.66
N VAL A 200 16.93 -9.72 -2.73
CA VAL A 200 16.43 -8.97 -3.89
C VAL A 200 15.91 -7.60 -3.45
N ASN A 201 16.31 -6.57 -4.19
CA ASN A 201 15.76 -5.23 -4.01
C ASN A 201 14.35 -5.19 -4.60
N ILE A 202 13.39 -4.76 -3.79
CA ILE A 202 12.02 -4.51 -4.25
C ILE A 202 11.99 -3.09 -4.83
N LEU A 203 11.67 -3.00 -6.11
CA LEU A 203 11.52 -1.71 -6.82
C LEU A 203 10.06 -1.39 -7.13
N ASN A 204 9.22 -2.41 -7.28
CA ASN A 204 7.80 -2.28 -7.53
C ASN A 204 7.04 -2.02 -6.23
N GLU A 205 6.04 -1.14 -6.31
CA GLU A 205 5.15 -0.82 -5.20
C GLU A 205 3.87 -1.65 -5.27
N ALA A 206 3.15 -1.73 -4.13
CA ALA A 206 1.83 -2.32 -4.06
C ALA A 206 0.75 -1.25 -3.92
N VAL A 207 -0.33 -1.38 -4.68
CA VAL A 207 -1.56 -0.56 -4.57
C VAL A 207 -2.66 -1.42 -3.95
N TYR A 208 -3.32 -0.93 -2.91
CA TYR A 208 -4.42 -1.62 -2.24
C TYR A 208 -5.72 -0.86 -2.45
N LEU A 209 -6.69 -1.52 -3.08
CA LEU A 209 -8.01 -0.98 -3.39
C LEU A 209 -9.07 -1.86 -2.73
N ASP A 210 -9.57 -1.43 -1.57
CA ASP A 210 -10.68 -2.03 -0.84
C ASP A 210 -11.93 -1.14 -0.83
N ASN A 211 -11.72 0.17 -0.92
CA ASN A 211 -12.80 1.13 -0.75
C ASN A 211 -12.78 2.22 -1.84
N PRO A 212 -13.77 2.27 -2.74
CA PRO A 212 -13.88 3.31 -3.76
C PRO A 212 -14.16 4.72 -3.19
N PHE A 213 -14.58 4.84 -1.92
CA PHE A 213 -14.76 6.13 -1.25
C PHE A 213 -13.43 6.87 -0.99
N VAL A 214 -12.27 6.23 -1.22
CA VAL A 214 -10.95 6.89 -1.17
C VAL A 214 -10.86 8.14 -2.06
N LEU A 215 -11.65 8.21 -3.14
CA LEU A 215 -11.74 9.41 -3.97
C LEU A 215 -12.27 10.62 -3.20
N ASP A 216 -13.22 10.44 -2.29
CA ASP A 216 -13.85 11.54 -1.54
C ASP A 216 -12.84 12.20 -0.59
N SER A 217 -11.86 11.42 -0.14
CA SER A 217 -10.76 11.86 0.70
C SER A 217 -9.75 12.77 -0.03
N LEU A 218 -9.79 12.86 -1.37
CA LEU A 218 -8.89 13.72 -2.14
C LEU A 218 -9.07 15.22 -1.86
N ASN A 219 -10.29 15.63 -1.51
CA ASN A 219 -10.64 17.02 -1.21
C ASN A 219 -10.66 17.33 0.29
N THR A 220 -10.34 16.36 1.15
CA THR A 220 -10.47 16.49 2.61
C THR A 220 -9.10 16.53 3.28
N ILE A 221 -8.98 17.27 4.39
CA ILE A 221 -7.76 17.27 5.19
C ILE A 221 -7.58 15.88 5.84
N LEU A 222 -6.49 15.21 5.50
CA LEU A 222 -6.14 13.84 5.91
C LEU A 222 -5.76 13.75 7.40
N ILE A 223 -6.73 13.80 8.31
CA ILE A 223 -6.46 13.72 9.76
C ILE A 223 -6.50 12.27 10.28
N ARG A 224 -7.28 11.36 9.66
CA ARG A 224 -7.54 10.00 10.19
C ARG A 224 -7.66 8.90 9.13
N THR A 225 -6.78 8.93 8.15
CA THR A 225 -6.71 7.94 7.06
C THR A 225 -5.79 6.80 7.47
N ASP A 226 -6.19 5.55 7.25
CA ASP A 226 -5.28 4.41 7.43
C ASP A 226 -4.17 4.41 6.35
N GLU A 227 -3.15 3.59 6.53
CA GLU A 227 -1.95 3.65 5.69
C GLU A 227 -2.19 3.12 4.26
N THR A 228 -3.17 2.23 4.05
CA THR A 228 -3.53 1.74 2.70
C THR A 228 -4.26 2.83 1.91
N GLU A 229 -5.28 3.45 2.51
CA GLU A 229 -6.00 4.56 1.89
C GLU A 229 -5.06 5.76 1.64
N ARG A 230 -4.17 6.08 2.60
CA ARG A 230 -3.16 7.14 2.42
C ARG A 230 -2.21 6.85 1.25
N ASN A 231 -1.80 5.60 1.04
CA ASN A 231 -0.94 5.23 -0.09
C ASN A 231 -1.67 5.46 -1.41
N THR A 232 -2.91 4.99 -1.51
CA THR A 232 -3.75 5.16 -2.71
C THR A 232 -3.99 6.64 -3.01
N ILE A 233 -4.30 7.46 -2.01
CA ILE A 233 -4.47 8.92 -2.17
C ILE A 233 -3.19 9.57 -2.72
N LYS A 234 -2.03 9.26 -2.15
CA LYS A 234 -0.75 9.80 -2.65
C LYS A 234 -0.49 9.44 -4.11
N LYS A 235 -0.85 8.22 -4.52
CA LYS A 235 -0.75 7.78 -5.91
C LYS A 235 -1.73 8.51 -6.82
N LEU A 236 -2.98 8.71 -6.38
CA LEU A 236 -3.97 9.48 -7.15
C LEU A 236 -3.60 10.96 -7.31
N GLN A 237 -2.95 11.56 -6.31
CA GLN A 237 -2.50 12.96 -6.33
C GLN A 237 -1.17 13.16 -7.06
N ARG A 238 -0.52 12.07 -7.51
CA ARG A 238 0.77 12.13 -8.19
C ARG A 238 0.63 12.86 -9.53
N LYS A 239 1.50 13.84 -9.76
CA LYS A 239 1.68 14.45 -11.08
C LYS A 239 2.68 13.60 -11.88
N SER A 240 2.39 13.39 -13.16
CA SER A 240 3.28 12.66 -14.07
C SER A 240 4.49 13.53 -14.44
N ASP A 241 5.38 13.75 -13.46
CA ASP A 241 6.51 14.68 -13.57
C ASP A 241 7.86 13.95 -13.69
N VAL A 242 7.86 12.61 -13.72
CA VAL A 242 9.09 11.81 -13.80
C VAL A 242 9.31 11.35 -15.24
N VAL A 243 10.44 11.75 -15.84
CA VAL A 243 10.84 11.40 -17.21
C VAL A 243 10.74 9.89 -17.47
N GLU A 244 11.09 9.06 -16.48
CA GLU A 244 11.00 7.61 -16.55
C GLU A 244 9.56 7.09 -16.73
N ASP A 245 8.58 7.73 -16.09
CA ASP A 245 7.18 7.35 -16.20
C ASP A 245 6.62 7.70 -17.58
N ILE A 246 7.04 8.83 -18.15
CA ILE A 246 6.66 9.26 -19.50
C ILE A 246 7.19 8.27 -20.54
N VAL A 247 8.46 7.89 -20.45
CA VAL A 247 9.08 6.93 -21.37
C VAL A 247 8.43 5.55 -21.26
N GLN A 248 8.12 5.08 -20.04
CA GLN A 248 7.41 3.81 -19.88
C GLN A 248 6.01 3.85 -20.48
N LEU A 249 5.24 4.93 -20.25
CA LEU A 249 3.92 5.09 -20.83
C LEU A 249 3.95 5.13 -22.36
N GLU A 250 4.95 5.79 -22.96
CA GLU A 250 5.14 5.87 -24.41
C GLU A 250 5.48 4.50 -25.02
N LEU A 251 6.24 3.65 -24.31
CA LEU A 251 6.61 2.30 -24.76
C LEU A 251 5.43 1.32 -24.83
N ILE A 252 4.38 1.53 -24.04
CA ILE A 252 3.18 0.69 -24.00
C ILE A 252 1.90 1.44 -24.38
N GLU A 253 2.01 2.64 -24.95
CA GLU A 253 0.89 3.56 -25.16
C GLU A 253 -0.30 2.88 -25.85
N ASP A 254 -0.08 2.20 -26.97
CA ASP A 254 -1.13 1.49 -27.71
C ASP A 254 -1.89 0.47 -26.85
N LYS A 255 -1.18 -0.24 -25.97
CA LYS A 255 -1.76 -1.25 -25.08
C LYS A 255 -2.47 -0.61 -23.87
N VAL A 256 -1.95 0.50 -23.36
CA VAL A 256 -2.62 1.29 -22.32
C VAL A 256 -3.93 1.87 -22.86
N GLN A 257 -3.93 2.34 -24.11
CA GLN A 257 -5.13 2.84 -24.77
C GLN A 257 -6.20 1.75 -24.90
N GLU A 258 -5.85 0.47 -25.11
CA GLU A 258 -6.81 -0.64 -25.10
C GLU A 258 -7.57 -0.71 -23.76
N VAL A 259 -6.85 -0.67 -22.64
CA VAL A 259 -7.46 -0.70 -21.30
C VAL A 259 -8.29 0.56 -21.05
N LEU A 260 -7.75 1.75 -21.37
CA LEU A 260 -8.44 3.01 -21.20
C LEU A 260 -9.72 3.09 -22.05
N GLN A 261 -9.73 2.52 -23.26
CA GLN A 261 -10.94 2.44 -24.09
C GLN A 261 -12.05 1.64 -23.41
N LYS A 262 -11.73 0.50 -22.79
CA LYS A 262 -12.70 -0.30 -22.02
C LYS A 262 -13.25 0.47 -20.83
N ILE A 263 -12.39 1.20 -20.11
CA ILE A 263 -12.83 2.04 -18.99
C ILE A 263 -13.70 3.21 -19.51
N ASN A 264 -13.32 3.83 -20.63
CA ASN A 264 -14.04 4.97 -21.21
C ASN A 264 -15.47 4.65 -21.67
N GLN A 265 -15.78 3.37 -21.94
CA GLN A 265 -17.16 2.92 -22.21
C GLN A 265 -18.08 3.04 -20.98
N ILE A 266 -17.50 3.18 -19.78
CA ILE A 266 -18.22 3.28 -18.50
C ILE A 266 -18.00 4.65 -17.87
N SER A 267 -16.74 5.11 -17.85
CA SER A 267 -16.29 6.38 -17.30
C SER A 267 -15.58 7.20 -18.37
N SER A 268 -16.35 7.98 -19.13
CA SER A 268 -15.81 8.81 -20.20
C SER A 268 -15.06 10.04 -19.69
N GLY A 269 -15.32 10.48 -18.46
CA GLY A 269 -14.71 11.64 -17.83
C GLY A 269 -13.37 11.36 -17.15
N THR A 270 -12.71 12.42 -16.69
CA THR A 270 -11.36 12.36 -16.10
C THR A 270 -11.32 13.16 -14.81
N LEU A 271 -10.52 12.70 -13.85
CA LEU A 271 -10.26 13.39 -12.60
C LEU A 271 -9.26 14.53 -12.83
N LEU A 272 -9.62 15.77 -12.50
CA LEU A 272 -8.80 16.95 -12.67
C LEU A 272 -8.73 17.74 -11.36
N MET A 273 -7.66 18.51 -11.20
CA MET A 273 -7.48 19.42 -10.08
C MET A 273 -7.61 20.87 -10.57
N ASP A 274 -8.32 21.71 -9.83
CA ASP A 274 -8.41 23.14 -10.11
C ASP A 274 -7.30 23.96 -9.43
N GLU A 275 -7.33 25.28 -9.65
CA GLU A 275 -6.35 26.22 -9.07
C GLU A 275 -6.42 26.29 -7.54
N SER A 276 -7.55 25.89 -6.94
CA SER A 276 -7.73 25.84 -5.48
C SER A 276 -7.26 24.53 -4.86
N HIS A 277 -6.61 23.66 -5.65
CA HIS A 277 -6.22 22.31 -5.27
C HIS A 277 -7.40 21.38 -4.94
N SER A 278 -8.59 21.68 -5.47
CA SER A 278 -9.74 20.79 -5.36
C SER A 278 -9.86 19.88 -6.59
N TYR A 279 -10.04 18.59 -6.34
CA TYR A 279 -10.30 17.57 -7.33
C TYR A 279 -11.78 17.54 -7.74
N TYR A 280 -12.02 17.50 -9.03
CA TYR A 280 -13.35 17.38 -9.65
C TYR A 280 -13.31 16.38 -10.81
N TYR A 281 -14.45 15.80 -11.14
CA TYR A 281 -14.61 14.93 -12.29
C TYR A 281 -15.16 15.73 -13.47
N LYS A 282 -14.49 15.68 -14.61
CA LYS A 282 -14.94 16.34 -15.84
C LYS A 282 -15.42 15.31 -16.84
N GLU A 283 -16.72 15.27 -17.07
CA GLU A 283 -17.32 14.36 -18.05
C GLU A 283 -17.14 14.90 -19.48
N ARG A 284 -16.72 14.03 -20.41
CA ARG A 284 -16.43 14.44 -21.80
C ARG A 284 -17.68 14.93 -22.54
N GLU A 285 -18.84 14.32 -22.30
CA GLU A 285 -20.07 14.59 -23.04
C GLU A 285 -20.79 15.86 -22.56
N ILE A 286 -20.79 16.10 -21.25
CA ILE A 286 -21.51 17.23 -20.64
C ILE A 286 -20.61 18.48 -20.58
N GLY A 287 -19.28 18.30 -20.49
CA GLY A 287 -18.30 19.39 -20.37
C GLY A 287 -18.28 20.09 -19.01
N GLU A 288 -19.31 19.86 -18.18
CA GLU A 288 -19.46 20.42 -16.84
C GLU A 288 -18.59 19.73 -15.78
N ARG A 289 -18.27 20.48 -14.72
CA ARG A 289 -17.52 19.98 -13.57
C ARG A 289 -18.47 19.32 -12.59
N LEU A 290 -18.21 18.05 -12.28
CA LEU A 290 -18.92 17.31 -11.24
C LEU A 290 -18.04 17.19 -9.99
N ASN A 291 -18.63 17.44 -8.82
CA ASN A 291 -17.96 17.14 -7.56
C ASN A 291 -17.75 15.63 -7.44
N ILE A 292 -16.53 15.19 -7.09
CA ILE A 292 -16.18 13.77 -6.95
C ILE A 292 -17.07 13.03 -5.93
N ASN A 293 -17.54 13.73 -4.89
CA ASN A 293 -18.42 13.17 -3.87
C ASN A 293 -19.79 12.79 -4.45
N ASN A 294 -20.19 13.40 -5.57
CA ASN A 294 -21.46 13.12 -6.24
C ASN A 294 -21.36 11.99 -7.29
N LEU A 295 -20.19 11.39 -7.48
CA LEU A 295 -20.05 10.21 -8.33
C LEU A 295 -20.69 8.99 -7.66
N SER A 296 -21.28 8.10 -8.48
CA SER A 296 -21.74 6.81 -7.96
C SER A 296 -20.55 5.96 -7.50
N THR A 297 -20.74 5.22 -6.41
CA THR A 297 -19.66 4.43 -5.78
C THR A 297 -19.05 3.42 -6.75
N GLY A 298 -19.86 2.79 -7.60
CA GLY A 298 -19.33 1.89 -8.63
C GLY A 298 -18.49 2.60 -9.69
N LEU A 299 -18.87 3.81 -10.10
CA LEU A 299 -18.11 4.61 -11.06
C LEU A 299 -16.75 5.03 -10.48
N LYS A 300 -16.69 5.33 -9.17
CA LYS A 300 -15.44 5.67 -8.47
C LYS A 300 -14.37 4.59 -8.62
N SER A 301 -14.72 3.30 -8.57
CA SER A 301 -13.77 2.19 -8.79
C SER A 301 -13.06 2.28 -10.15
N PHE A 302 -13.82 2.60 -11.22
CA PHE A 302 -13.25 2.79 -12.56
C PHE A 302 -12.39 4.06 -12.65
N VAL A 303 -12.83 5.15 -12.04
CA VAL A 303 -12.07 6.41 -12.01
C VAL A 303 -10.73 6.25 -11.29
N ILE A 304 -10.67 5.47 -10.21
CA ILE A 304 -9.42 5.17 -9.49
C ILE A 304 -8.44 4.47 -10.42
N ILE A 305 -8.83 3.33 -11.01
CA ILE A 305 -7.97 2.59 -11.95
C ILE A 305 -7.53 3.47 -13.11
N LYS A 306 -8.45 4.20 -13.72
CA LYS A 306 -8.17 5.13 -14.81
C LYS A 306 -7.13 6.18 -14.42
N THR A 307 -7.30 6.82 -13.27
CA THR A 307 -6.38 7.85 -12.77
C THR A 307 -4.99 7.29 -12.53
N LEU A 308 -4.89 6.10 -11.92
CA LEU A 308 -3.61 5.43 -11.66
C LEU A 308 -2.86 5.07 -12.95
N LEU A 309 -3.59 4.72 -14.01
CA LEU A 309 -3.03 4.49 -15.34
C LEU A 309 -2.58 5.79 -16.01
N GLU A 310 -3.47 6.79 -16.05
CA GLU A 310 -3.22 8.07 -16.74
C GLU A 310 -2.06 8.86 -16.11
N ASN A 311 -1.85 8.75 -14.80
CA ASN A 311 -0.76 9.46 -14.11
C ASN A 311 0.52 8.62 -13.93
N GLY A 312 0.55 7.38 -14.43
CA GLY A 312 1.72 6.49 -14.33
C GLY A 312 2.03 6.00 -12.92
N SER A 313 1.05 6.03 -12.00
CA SER A 313 1.24 5.49 -10.63
C SER A 313 1.08 3.98 -10.53
N LEU A 314 0.51 3.36 -11.55
CA LEU A 314 0.50 1.91 -11.75
C LEU A 314 1.42 1.55 -12.91
N LYS A 315 2.55 0.91 -12.61
CA LYS A 315 3.61 0.60 -13.58
C LYS A 315 3.65 -0.88 -13.92
N GLN A 316 4.47 -1.22 -14.91
CA GLN A 316 4.68 -2.61 -15.28
C GLN A 316 5.26 -3.42 -14.09
N LYS A 317 4.73 -4.62 -13.86
CA LYS A 317 5.10 -5.54 -12.76
C LYS A 317 4.79 -5.06 -11.34
N ASP A 318 4.02 -3.98 -11.20
CA ASP A 318 3.50 -3.58 -9.89
C ASP A 318 2.53 -4.62 -9.32
N VAL A 319 2.30 -4.50 -8.01
CA VAL A 319 1.34 -5.34 -7.30
C VAL A 319 0.03 -4.59 -7.13
N LEU A 320 -1.07 -5.20 -7.54
CA LEU A 320 -2.42 -4.66 -7.37
C LEU A 320 -3.21 -5.58 -6.46
N ILE A 321 -3.62 -5.08 -5.29
CA ILE A 321 -4.52 -5.79 -4.40
C ILE A 321 -5.92 -5.21 -4.53
N LEU A 322 -6.89 -6.07 -4.82
CA LEU A 322 -8.30 -5.75 -4.96
C LEU A 322 -9.08 -6.53 -3.90
N ASP A 323 -9.61 -5.82 -2.90
CA ASP A 323 -10.37 -6.44 -1.81
C ASP A 323 -11.87 -6.29 -2.11
N GLU A 324 -12.54 -7.39 -2.44
CA GLU A 324 -13.98 -7.43 -2.76
C GLU A 324 -14.44 -6.31 -3.74
N PRO A 325 -13.76 -6.12 -4.88
CA PRO A 325 -13.97 -4.98 -5.76
C PRO A 325 -15.38 -4.94 -6.39
N GLU A 326 -16.13 -6.04 -6.34
CA GLU A 326 -17.46 -6.19 -6.92
C GLU A 326 -18.60 -5.59 -6.08
N ILE A 327 -18.39 -5.33 -4.79
CA ILE A 327 -19.47 -5.01 -3.82
C ILE A 327 -20.32 -3.80 -4.23
N HIS A 328 -19.69 -2.77 -4.80
CA HIS A 328 -20.35 -1.52 -5.18
C HIS A 328 -20.69 -1.43 -6.68
N LEU A 329 -20.47 -2.52 -7.42
CA LEU A 329 -20.67 -2.55 -8.87
C LEU A 329 -22.04 -3.15 -9.23
N HIS A 330 -22.72 -2.51 -10.19
CA HIS A 330 -23.85 -3.13 -10.89
C HIS A 330 -23.39 -4.43 -11.57
N PRO A 331 -24.23 -5.48 -11.70
CA PRO A 331 -23.83 -6.75 -12.31
C PRO A 331 -23.14 -6.60 -13.68
N ASP A 332 -23.66 -5.75 -14.56
CA ASP A 332 -23.01 -5.48 -15.86
C ASP A 332 -21.60 -4.89 -15.70
N TRP A 333 -21.39 -4.06 -14.69
CA TRP A 333 -20.09 -3.46 -14.38
C TRP A 333 -19.14 -4.45 -13.73
N GLN A 334 -19.63 -5.45 -12.99
CA GLN A 334 -18.79 -6.54 -12.49
C GLN A 334 -18.15 -7.31 -13.65
N LEU A 335 -18.92 -7.62 -14.70
CA LEU A 335 -18.38 -8.24 -15.91
C LEU A 335 -17.30 -7.38 -16.57
N ARG A 336 -17.54 -6.07 -16.69
CA ARG A 336 -16.56 -5.15 -17.30
C ARG A 336 -15.30 -4.99 -16.43
N TYR A 337 -15.47 -4.95 -15.11
CA TYR A 337 -14.36 -4.82 -14.18
C TYR A 337 -13.48 -6.07 -14.20
N ALA A 338 -14.08 -7.28 -14.29
CA ALA A 338 -13.35 -8.53 -14.51
C ALA A 338 -12.53 -8.51 -15.82
N GLU A 339 -13.13 -8.04 -16.93
CA GLU A 339 -12.43 -7.85 -18.20
C GLU A 339 -11.21 -6.90 -18.05
N ILE A 340 -11.40 -5.78 -17.37
CA ILE A 340 -10.33 -4.79 -17.12
C ILE A 340 -9.21 -5.39 -16.27
N ILE A 341 -9.51 -6.17 -15.23
CA ILE A 341 -8.49 -6.82 -14.39
C ILE A 341 -7.60 -7.75 -15.22
N VAL A 342 -8.19 -8.58 -16.09
CA VAL A 342 -7.43 -9.49 -16.96
C VAL A 342 -6.58 -8.71 -17.96
N LEU A 343 -7.11 -7.64 -18.53
CA LEU A 343 -6.35 -6.77 -19.43
C LEU A 343 -5.20 -6.06 -18.72
N LEU A 344 -5.40 -5.57 -17.49
CA LEU A 344 -4.34 -4.98 -16.67
C LEU A 344 -3.20 -5.99 -16.45
N GLN A 345 -3.52 -7.24 -16.10
CA GLN A 345 -2.52 -8.29 -15.97
C GLN A 345 -1.80 -8.53 -17.30
N LYS A 346 -2.53 -8.61 -18.42
CA LYS A 346 -1.97 -8.87 -19.75
C LYS A 346 -1.04 -7.76 -20.24
N VAL A 347 -1.40 -6.50 -20.01
CA VAL A 347 -0.69 -5.33 -20.55
C VAL A 347 0.49 -4.94 -19.66
N PHE A 348 0.29 -4.89 -18.35
CA PHE A 348 1.28 -4.41 -17.38
C PHE A 348 2.01 -5.53 -16.66
N GLU A 349 1.68 -6.80 -16.91
CA GLU A 349 2.27 -7.95 -16.19
C GLU A 349 2.15 -7.82 -14.67
N LEU A 350 1.05 -7.24 -14.19
CA LEU A 350 0.81 -7.03 -12.77
C LEU A 350 0.74 -8.35 -12.01
N THR A 351 1.17 -8.32 -10.76
CA THR A 351 0.79 -9.32 -9.78
C THR A 351 -0.48 -8.86 -9.08
N ILE A 352 -1.61 -9.48 -9.41
CA ILE A 352 -2.92 -9.12 -8.90
C ILE A 352 -3.32 -10.10 -7.80
N ILE A 353 -3.66 -9.60 -6.61
CA ILE A 353 -4.30 -10.38 -5.55
C ILE A 353 -5.74 -9.89 -5.44
N LEU A 354 -6.70 -10.78 -5.62
CA LEU A 354 -8.11 -10.46 -5.63
C LEU A 354 -8.83 -11.31 -4.59
N THR A 355 -9.53 -10.66 -3.66
CA THR A 355 -10.45 -11.36 -2.76
C THR A 355 -11.87 -11.16 -3.27
N THR A 356 -12.72 -12.18 -3.14
CA THR A 356 -14.11 -12.08 -3.57
C THR A 356 -15.00 -13.05 -2.81
N HIS A 357 -16.27 -12.67 -2.71
CA HIS A 357 -17.36 -13.51 -2.22
C HIS A 357 -18.37 -13.86 -3.32
N SER A 358 -18.13 -13.41 -4.55
CA SER A 358 -19.08 -13.52 -5.64
C SER A 358 -18.71 -14.66 -6.58
N PRO A 359 -19.52 -15.73 -6.66
CA PRO A 359 -19.28 -16.82 -7.61
C PRO A 359 -19.36 -16.30 -9.05
N HIS A 360 -20.30 -15.39 -9.33
CA HIS A 360 -20.43 -14.75 -10.65
C HIS A 360 -19.20 -13.94 -11.04
N PHE A 361 -18.53 -13.31 -10.08
CA PHE A 361 -17.33 -12.54 -10.38
C PHE A 361 -16.13 -13.46 -10.65
N VAL A 362 -16.00 -14.58 -9.92
CA VAL A 362 -15.02 -15.63 -10.22
C VAL A 362 -15.24 -16.22 -11.61
N GLU A 363 -16.49 -16.55 -11.98
CA GLU A 363 -16.85 -17.05 -13.31
C GLU A 363 -16.53 -16.02 -14.41
N ALA A 364 -16.80 -14.73 -14.17
CA ALA A 364 -16.45 -13.68 -15.10
C ALA A 364 -14.93 -13.58 -15.31
N LEU A 365 -14.14 -13.65 -14.24
CA LEU A 365 -12.68 -13.66 -14.31
C LEU A 365 -12.17 -14.88 -15.10
N GLN A 366 -12.71 -16.07 -14.86
CA GLN A 366 -12.40 -17.29 -15.61
C GLN A 366 -12.66 -17.10 -17.11
N TYR A 367 -13.85 -16.61 -17.46
CA TYR A 367 -14.24 -16.37 -18.84
C TYR A 367 -13.31 -15.38 -19.54
N TYR A 368 -12.99 -14.25 -18.91
CA TYR A 368 -12.10 -13.26 -19.51
C TYR A 368 -10.64 -13.73 -19.54
N ALA A 369 -10.18 -14.49 -18.55
CA ALA A 369 -8.85 -15.10 -18.56
C ALA A 369 -8.70 -16.03 -19.77
N GLU A 370 -9.68 -16.90 -20.03
CA GLU A 370 -9.68 -17.76 -21.23
C GLU A 370 -9.75 -16.93 -22.52
N LYS A 371 -10.67 -15.96 -22.59
CA LYS A 371 -10.85 -15.08 -23.77
C LYS A 371 -9.56 -14.34 -24.16
N TYR A 372 -8.73 -13.97 -23.19
CA TYR A 372 -7.49 -13.23 -23.41
C TYR A 372 -6.22 -14.09 -23.36
N GLU A 373 -6.36 -15.42 -23.31
CA GLU A 373 -5.26 -16.40 -23.25
C GLU A 373 -4.36 -16.17 -22.01
N ARG A 374 -5.00 -16.07 -20.85
CA ARG A 374 -4.39 -15.80 -19.53
C ARG A 374 -4.89 -16.73 -18.43
N ASP A 375 -5.53 -17.84 -18.78
CA ASP A 375 -5.89 -18.90 -17.86
C ASP A 375 -4.65 -19.46 -17.13
N ASP A 376 -3.50 -19.53 -17.81
CA ASP A 376 -2.19 -19.93 -17.24
C ASP A 376 -1.66 -18.97 -16.16
N LYS A 377 -2.25 -17.77 -16.05
CA LYS A 377 -1.90 -16.73 -15.08
C LYS A 377 -2.89 -16.64 -13.94
N CYS A 378 -3.91 -17.49 -13.89
CA CYS A 378 -4.91 -17.48 -12.82
C CYS A 378 -4.65 -18.60 -11.82
N THR A 379 -4.54 -18.24 -10.54
CA THR A 379 -4.49 -19.20 -9.42
C THR A 379 -5.66 -18.97 -8.48
N TYR A 380 -6.27 -20.06 -7.98
CA TYR A 380 -7.46 -20.01 -7.15
C TYR A 380 -7.20 -20.63 -5.78
N TYR A 381 -7.54 -19.91 -4.72
CA TYR A 381 -7.35 -20.33 -3.34
C TYR A 381 -8.62 -20.24 -2.51
N LEU A 382 -9.02 -21.37 -1.93
CA LEU A 382 -10.11 -21.46 -0.97
C LEU A 382 -9.58 -21.14 0.44
N SER A 383 -10.22 -20.19 1.11
CA SER A 383 -9.89 -19.77 2.47
C SER A 383 -10.78 -20.49 3.49
N GLU A 384 -10.16 -21.08 4.51
CA GLU A 384 -10.82 -21.92 5.51
C GLU A 384 -10.42 -21.49 6.93
N ILE A 385 -11.34 -21.66 7.88
CA ILE A 385 -11.08 -21.47 9.32
C ILE A 385 -10.55 -22.80 9.88
N SER A 386 -9.46 -22.74 10.64
CA SER A 386 -8.91 -23.82 11.44
C SER A 386 -9.02 -23.51 12.94
N GLU A 387 -8.68 -24.47 13.81
CA GLU A 387 -8.69 -24.26 15.27
C GLU A 387 -7.73 -23.14 15.72
N SER A 388 -6.64 -22.93 14.98
CA SER A 388 -5.53 -22.03 15.29
C SER A 388 -5.44 -20.80 14.36
N GLY A 389 -6.45 -20.58 13.51
CA GLY A 389 -6.50 -19.42 12.62
C GLY A 389 -7.17 -19.70 11.28
N CYS A 390 -6.53 -19.25 10.20
CA CYS A 390 -7.00 -19.45 8.83
C CYS A 390 -5.93 -20.15 7.98
N ARG A 391 -6.39 -21.01 7.06
CA ARG A 391 -5.58 -21.72 6.08
C ARG A 391 -6.11 -21.49 4.67
N PHE A 392 -5.25 -21.74 3.68
CA PHE A 392 -5.56 -21.52 2.26
C PHE A 392 -5.22 -22.76 1.45
N LYS A 393 -6.23 -23.30 0.76
CA LYS A 393 -6.12 -24.47 -0.10
C LYS A 393 -6.08 -24.04 -1.56
N ASN A 394 -5.05 -24.48 -2.30
CA ASN A 394 -5.00 -24.27 -3.75
C ASN A 394 -6.03 -25.18 -4.42
N VAL A 395 -6.95 -24.57 -5.17
CA VAL A 395 -8.04 -25.23 -5.90
C VAL A 395 -8.00 -24.86 -7.39
N THR A 396 -6.82 -24.51 -7.90
CA THR A 396 -6.65 -24.03 -9.29
C THR A 396 -7.05 -25.09 -10.32
N GLU A 397 -6.73 -26.36 -10.07
CA GLU A 397 -7.10 -27.47 -10.96
C GLU A 397 -8.61 -27.77 -10.97
N ASP A 398 -9.30 -27.53 -9.85
CA ASP A 398 -10.75 -27.74 -9.69
C ASP A 398 -11.36 -26.70 -8.74
N PRO A 399 -11.80 -25.54 -9.26
CA PRO A 399 -12.43 -24.49 -8.48
C PRO A 399 -13.86 -24.81 -8.01
N THR A 400 -14.39 -26.00 -8.30
CA THR A 400 -15.79 -26.36 -7.98
C THR A 400 -16.08 -26.22 -6.48
N GLU A 401 -15.15 -26.64 -5.64
CA GLU A 401 -15.28 -26.53 -4.18
C GLU A 401 -15.39 -25.06 -3.74
N MET A 402 -14.54 -24.19 -4.30
CA MET A 402 -14.62 -22.75 -4.07
C MET A 402 -15.96 -22.18 -4.49
N LEU A 403 -16.40 -22.45 -5.73
CA LEU A 403 -17.67 -21.95 -6.25
C LEU A 403 -18.85 -22.45 -5.40
N SER A 404 -18.84 -23.72 -5.00
CA SER A 404 -19.90 -24.31 -4.18
C SER A 404 -20.07 -23.59 -2.85
N GLN A 405 -18.96 -23.30 -2.14
CA GLN A 405 -18.99 -22.58 -0.87
C GLN A 405 -19.54 -21.16 -1.01
N LEU A 406 -19.32 -20.50 -2.15
CA LEU A 406 -19.83 -19.15 -2.40
C LEU A 406 -21.34 -19.10 -2.65
N VAL A 407 -21.98 -20.20 -3.06
CA VAL A 407 -23.42 -20.28 -3.33
C VAL A 407 -24.24 -20.68 -2.09
N ASP A 408 -23.57 -21.05 -0.98
CA ASP A 408 -24.22 -21.58 0.24
C ASP A 408 -25.34 -20.67 0.79
N ALA A 409 -25.16 -19.35 0.75
CA ALA A 409 -26.18 -18.39 1.21
C ALA A 409 -27.45 -18.41 0.34
N SER A 410 -27.29 -18.54 -0.98
CA SER A 410 -28.41 -18.67 -1.92
C SER A 410 -29.17 -19.98 -1.72
N ILE A 411 -28.45 -21.07 -1.48
CA ILE A 411 -29.03 -22.38 -1.15
C ILE A 411 -29.80 -22.31 0.19
N ALA A 412 -29.25 -21.64 1.19
CA ALA A 412 -29.92 -21.44 2.47
C ALA A 412 -31.22 -20.63 2.30
N LEU A 413 -31.21 -19.58 1.47
CA LEU A 413 -32.40 -18.81 1.14
C LEU A 413 -33.46 -19.64 0.43
N ASP A 414 -33.07 -20.49 -0.53
CA ASP A 414 -34.02 -21.35 -1.25
C ASP A 414 -34.65 -22.40 -0.32
N LYS A 415 -33.89 -22.94 0.64
CA LYS A 415 -34.45 -23.79 1.71
C LYS A 415 -35.48 -23.06 2.57
N LEU A 416 -35.22 -21.79 2.92
CA LEU A 416 -36.17 -20.98 3.69
C LEU A 416 -37.44 -20.66 2.89
N LYS A 417 -37.32 -20.38 1.58
CA LYS A 417 -38.49 -20.18 0.70
C LYS A 417 -39.37 -21.42 0.63
N PHE A 418 -38.75 -22.60 0.46
CA PHE A 418 -39.47 -23.88 0.44
C PHE A 418 -40.25 -24.12 1.74
N GLN A 419 -39.64 -23.87 2.89
CA GLN A 419 -40.32 -23.98 4.20
C GLN A 419 -41.49 -23.01 4.36
N MET A 420 -41.42 -21.81 3.76
CA MET A 420 -42.53 -20.85 3.78
C MET A 420 -43.71 -21.27 2.89
N GLU A 421 -43.43 -21.95 1.77
CA GLU A 421 -44.47 -22.49 0.89
C GLU A 421 -45.23 -23.63 1.58
N ASP A 422 -44.52 -24.55 2.23
CA ASP A 422 -45.12 -25.65 3.01
C ASP A 422 -46.04 -25.14 4.14
N THR A 423 -45.69 -24.03 4.80
CA THR A 423 -46.52 -23.43 5.87
C THR A 423 -47.72 -22.63 5.39
N LYS A 424 -47.87 -22.36 4.09
CA LYS A 424 -49.02 -21.65 3.51
C LYS A 424 -50.11 -22.60 2.99
N ASP A 425 -49.77 -23.87 2.83
CA ASP A 425 -50.69 -24.93 2.39
C ASP A 425 -51.32 -25.71 3.57
N GLU A 426 -51.02 -25.31 4.82
CA GLU A 426 -51.75 -25.67 6.07
C GLU A 426 -52.67 -24.53 6.52
#